data_AF-A0AAX3YLF0-F1
#
_entry.id   AF-A0AAX3YLF0-F1
#
_cell.length_a   1.000
_cell.length_b   1.000
_cell.length_c   1.000
_cell.angle_alpha   90.00
_cell.angle_beta   90.00
_cell.angle_gamma   90.00
#
_symmetry.space_group_name_H-M   'P 1'
#
loop_
_entity.id
_entity.type
_entity.pdbx_description
1 polymer ?
#
loop_
_entity_poly.entity_id
_entity_poly.type
_entity_poly.pdbx_seq_one_letter_code
_entity_poly.pdbx_strand_id
1 'polypeptide(L)' 'MGTLLTPFTADVAKAAETVVWTATATESGKFTGEYVKGCKVVHPSKDARDAELAARLWDATEALLAGRGAARP' A
#
# COMPACT_ATOMS: atom_id res chain seq x y z
N MET A 1 10.74 -19.28 -25.92
CA MET A 1 11.93 -18.46 -25.67
C MET A 1 11.58 -17.02 -25.99
N GLY A 2 11.41 -16.16 -24.99
CA GLY A 2 10.99 -14.78 -25.17
C GLY A 2 10.87 -14.05 -23.84
N THR A 3 11.97 -14.00 -23.08
CA THR A 3 12.10 -13.12 -21.93
C THR A 3 12.61 -11.76 -22.43
N LEU A 4 12.18 -10.66 -21.79
CA LEU A 4 12.67 -9.27 -21.86
C LEU A 4 11.83 -8.30 -22.72
N LEU A 5 11.23 -7.31 -22.03
CA LEU A 5 11.08 -5.88 -22.39
C LEU A 5 9.66 -5.27 -22.23
N THR A 6 9.16 -5.17 -20.99
CA THR A 6 8.63 -3.88 -20.50
C THR A 6 8.98 -3.72 -19.01
N PRO A 7 10.19 -3.23 -18.69
CA PRO A 7 10.56 -2.96 -17.31
C PRO A 7 9.96 -1.61 -16.92
N PHE A 8 8.99 -1.59 -16.01
CA PHE A 8 8.74 -0.45 -15.10
C PHE A 8 8.52 0.95 -15.70
N THR A 9 8.23 1.12 -16.99
CA THR A 9 7.90 2.41 -17.60
C THR A 9 6.45 2.80 -17.32
N ALA A 10 6.07 2.82 -16.04
CA ALA A 10 4.89 3.58 -15.66
C ALA A 10 5.26 5.05 -15.72
N ASP A 11 4.49 5.83 -16.48
CA ASP A 11 4.63 7.28 -16.49
C ASP A 11 4.46 7.82 -15.06
N VAL A 12 5.40 8.68 -14.62
CA VAL A 12 5.42 9.20 -13.25
C VAL A 12 4.15 9.99 -12.94
N ALA A 13 3.64 10.76 -13.91
CA ALA A 13 2.40 11.50 -13.74
C ALA A 13 1.22 10.53 -13.56
N LYS A 14 1.18 9.45 -14.36
CA LYS A 14 0.17 8.39 -14.21
C LYS A 14 0.24 7.67 -12.87
N ALA A 15 1.44 7.46 -12.31
CA ALA A 15 1.59 6.87 -10.97
C ALA A 15 1.12 7.84 -9.87
N ALA A 16 1.47 9.13 -9.98
CA ALA A 16 1.07 10.16 -9.04
C ALA A 16 -0.43 10.46 -9.08
N GLU A 17 -1.07 10.29 -10.24
CA GLU A 17 -2.51 10.55 -10.44
C GLU A 17 -3.38 9.87 -9.39
N THR A 18 -3.12 8.59 -9.09
CA THR A 18 -3.93 7.86 -8.11
C THR A 18 -3.79 8.44 -6.70
N VAL A 19 -2.60 8.95 -6.33
CA VAL A 19 -2.36 9.58 -5.02
C VAL A 19 -3.11 10.90 -4.93
N VAL A 20 -2.98 11.76 -5.95
CA VAL A 20 -3.66 13.06 -6.00
C VAL A 20 -5.18 12.86 -6.00
N TRP A 21 -5.70 11.93 -6.80
CA TRP A 21 -7.12 11.60 -6.83
C TRP A 21 -7.61 11.11 -5.48
N THR A 22 -6.89 10.18 -4.82
CA THR A 22 -7.29 9.66 -3.50
C THR A 22 -7.36 10.77 -2.45
N ALA A 23 -6.43 11.73 -2.50
CA ALA A 23 -6.37 12.85 -1.55
C ALA A 23 -7.40 13.97 -1.82
N THR A 24 -7.83 14.17 -3.07
CA THR A 24 -8.54 15.41 -3.46
C THR A 24 -9.89 15.20 -4.12
N ALA A 25 -10.18 14.02 -4.69
CA ALA A 25 -11.44 13.79 -5.39
C ALA A 25 -12.61 13.70 -4.40
N THR A 26 -13.74 14.32 -4.72
CA THR A 26 -14.95 14.20 -3.90
C THR A 26 -15.46 12.75 -3.81
N GLU A 27 -15.20 11.95 -4.85
CA GLU A 27 -15.56 10.53 -4.89
C GLU A 27 -14.72 9.70 -3.91
N SER A 28 -13.42 10.02 -3.74
CA SER A 28 -12.56 9.28 -2.80
C SER A 28 -12.94 9.54 -1.35
N GLY A 29 -13.44 10.74 -1.03
CA GLY A 29 -13.93 11.09 0.30
C GLY A 29 -15.17 10.32 0.77
N LYS A 30 -15.76 9.46 -0.09
CA LYS A 30 -16.95 8.66 0.25
C LYS A 30 -16.63 7.33 0.93
N PHE A 31 -15.37 6.94 1.02
CA PHE A 31 -14.94 5.66 1.60
C PHE A 31 -13.70 5.82 2.49
N THR A 32 -13.47 4.86 3.37
CA THR A 32 -12.32 4.78 4.26
C THR A 32 -11.82 3.35 4.36
N GLY A 33 -10.50 3.16 4.52
CA GLY A 33 -9.89 1.83 4.63
C GLY A 33 -9.84 1.02 3.32
N GLU A 34 -10.23 1.62 2.20
CA GLU A 34 -10.25 0.94 0.91
C GLU A 34 -8.90 1.00 0.18
N TYR A 35 -8.63 -0.02 -0.64
CA TYR A 35 -7.46 -0.06 -1.51
C TYR A 35 -7.79 0.57 -2.87
N VAL A 36 -7.00 1.57 -3.29
CA VAL A 36 -7.23 2.34 -4.51
C VAL A 36 -6.12 2.09 -5.53
N LYS A 37 -6.50 1.83 -6.78
CA LYS A 37 -5.58 1.65 -7.91
C LYS A 37 -6.17 2.24 -9.18
N GLY A 38 -5.43 3.12 -9.86
CA GLY A 38 -5.89 3.76 -11.09
C GLY A 38 -7.16 4.60 -10.86
N CYS A 39 -7.16 5.40 -9.79
CA CYS A 39 -8.24 6.29 -9.40
C CYS A 39 -9.59 5.59 -9.13
N LYS A 40 -9.55 4.33 -8.67
CA LYS A 40 -10.74 3.50 -8.35
C LYS A 40 -10.46 2.58 -7.18
N VAL A 41 -11.50 2.28 -6.40
CA VAL A 41 -11.45 1.23 -5.38
C VAL A 41 -11.35 -0.12 -6.06
N VAL A 42 -10.42 -0.95 -5.61
CA VAL A 42 -10.23 -2.31 -6.13
C VAL A 42 -10.04 -3.29 -4.99
N HIS A 43 -10.40 -4.54 -5.23
CA HIS A 43 -10.32 -5.57 -4.21
C HIS A 43 -8.89 -6.11 -4.08
N PRO A 44 -8.24 -5.97 -2.91
CA PRO A 44 -6.89 -6.47 -2.70
C PRO A 44 -6.90 -7.99 -2.44
N SER A 45 -5.70 -8.56 -2.23
CA SER A 45 -5.54 -9.98 -1.87
C SER A 45 -6.33 -10.32 -0.59
N LYS A 46 -6.53 -11.63 -0.35
CA LYS A 46 -7.24 -12.09 0.84
C LYS A 46 -6.49 -11.71 2.11
N ASP A 47 -5.18 -11.97 2.13
CA ASP A 47 -4.30 -11.68 3.26
C ASP A 47 -4.27 -10.19 3.61
N ALA A 48 -4.37 -9.31 2.61
CA ALA A 48 -4.44 -7.86 2.83
C ALA A 48 -5.74 -7.39 3.51
N ARG A 49 -6.74 -8.27 3.63
CA ARG A 49 -8.02 -8.01 4.29
C ARG A 49 -8.20 -8.83 5.57
N ASP A 50 -7.18 -9.60 5.95
CA ASP A 50 -7.18 -10.38 7.17
C ASP A 50 -6.79 -9.49 8.36
N ALA A 51 -7.78 -9.15 9.17
CA ALA A 51 -7.61 -8.28 10.34
C ALA A 51 -6.76 -8.94 11.44
N GLU A 52 -6.81 -10.26 11.59
CA GLU A 52 -6.01 -10.98 12.58
C GLU A 52 -4.54 -10.99 12.16
N LEU A 53 -4.28 -11.25 10.87
CA LEU A 53 -2.94 -11.18 10.32
C LEU A 53 -2.35 -9.76 10.45
N ALA A 54 -3.15 -8.73 10.17
CA ALA A 54 -2.73 -7.33 10.33
C ALA A 54 -2.36 -6.98 11.78
N ALA A 55 -3.15 -7.44 12.75
CA ALA A 55 -2.85 -7.23 14.18
C ALA A 55 -1.53 -7.90 14.58
N ARG A 56 -1.34 -9.17 14.19
CA ARG A 56 -0.09 -9.90 14.46
C ARG A 56 1.13 -9.25 13.82
N LEU A 57 0.97 -8.69 12.61
CA LEU A 57 2.02 -7.95 11.92
C LEU A 57 2.39 -6.66 12.66
N TRP A 58 1.40 -5.96 13.21
CA TRP A 58 1.62 -4.76 14.01
C TRP A 58 2.45 -5.07 15.26
N ASP A 59 2.04 -6.05 16.06
CA ASP A 59 2.74 -6.47 17.29
C ASP A 59 4.20 -6.88 17.01
N ALA A 60 4.41 -7.66 15.94
CA ALA A 60 5.75 -8.07 15.54
C ALA A 60 6.63 -6.88 15.14
N THR A 61 6.06 -5.89 14.45
CA THR A 61 6.78 -4.69 14.02
C THR A 61 7.15 -3.82 15.22
N GLU A 62 6.25 -3.64 16.18
CA GLU A 62 6.54 -2.91 17.43
C GLU A 62 7.69 -3.57 18.21
N ALA A 63 7.67 -4.90 18.34
CA ALA A 63 8.73 -5.64 19.00
C ALA A 63 10.10 -5.46 18.31
N LEU A 64 10.12 -5.48 16.97
CA LEU A 64 11.35 -5.24 16.18
C LEU A 64 11.88 -3.82 16.40
N LEU A 65 11.01 -2.81 16.42
CA LEU A 65 11.40 -1.42 16.65
C LEU A 65 11.92 -1.19 18.07
N ALA A 66 11.28 -1.78 19.08
CA ALA A 66 11.73 -1.74 20.46
C ALA A 66 13.12 -2.38 20.62
N GLY A 67 13.34 -3.54 20.00
CA GLY A 67 14.65 -4.20 19.98
C GLY A 67 15.73 -3.39 19.24
N ARG A 68 15.36 -2.68 18.17
CA ARG A 68 16.28 -1.79 17.42
C ARG A 68 16.71 -0.56 18.22
N GLY A 69 15.83 -0.02 19.07
CA GLY A 69 16.13 1.12 19.95
C GLY A 69 17.18 0.81 21.02
N ALA A 70 17.21 -0.44 21.50
CA ALA A 70 18.17 -0.91 22.51
C ALA A 70 19.58 -1.19 21.97
N ALA A 71 19.74 -1.28 20.65
CA ALA A 71 21.00 -1.63 19.99
C ALA A 71 21.83 -0.43 19.50
N ARG A 72 21.51 0.80 19.95
CA ARG A 72 22.26 2.01 19.59
C ARG A 72 23.30 2.31 20.70
N PRO A 73 24.62 2.41 20.39
CA PRO A 73 25.61 2.91 21.36
C PRO A 73 25.41 4.40 21.64
#